data_AF-A0A6L6UBF9-F1
#
_entry.id   AF-A0A6L6UBF9-F1
#
_cell.length_a   1.000
_cell.length_b   1.000
_cell.length_c   1.000
_cell.angle_alpha   90.00
_cell.angle_beta   90.00
_cell.angle_gamma   90.00
#
_symmetry.space_group_name_H-M   'P 1'
#
loop_
_entity.id
_entity.type
_entity.pdbx_description
1 polymer ?
#
loop_
_entity_poly.entity_id
_entity_poly.type
_entity_poly.pdbx_seq_one_letter_code
_entity_poly.pdbx_strand_id
1 'polypeptide(L)'
;MKLKNSLFSFVLTLCVAQLNWSQTFEVPDNVKLEVKEDYIKHEPQIVDCINWLENTPMSEEADKRIMANAYLMKWATGTPTVTISMQSFQVDLTTKNPELLIVFIGGWIKYAIENPDDKDNVEAGNISGINSLIKVYSANKGNGLKKDKRIEKLIKMDASELQTWVREQLK
;
A
#
# COMPACT_ATOMS: atom_id res chain seq x y z
N MET A 1 -41.27 -28.61 28.68
CA MET A 1 -39.83 -28.38 28.89
C MET A 1 -39.22 -27.91 27.57
N LYS A 2 -38.46 -26.81 27.62
CA LYS A 2 -38.17 -25.90 26.50
C LYS A 2 -37.14 -26.51 25.52
N LEU A 3 -37.58 -26.93 24.33
CA LEU A 3 -36.72 -26.91 23.14
C LEU A 3 -36.76 -25.51 22.57
N LYS A 4 -35.79 -24.66 22.93
CA LYS A 4 -35.51 -23.42 22.21
C LYS A 4 -34.17 -22.87 22.68
N ASN A 5 -33.29 -22.57 21.73
CA ASN A 5 -32.15 -21.65 21.81
C ASN A 5 -30.74 -22.23 21.66
N SER A 6 -30.53 -23.55 21.49
CA SER A 6 -29.16 -24.07 21.38
C SER A 6 -28.56 -24.09 19.96
N LEU A 7 -29.25 -23.57 18.94
CA LEU A 7 -28.72 -23.54 17.56
C LEU A 7 -28.16 -22.17 17.13
N PHE A 8 -28.32 -21.12 17.94
CA PHE A 8 -27.95 -19.75 17.55
C PHE A 8 -26.50 -19.37 17.90
N SER A 9 -25.82 -20.14 18.74
CA SER A 9 -24.45 -19.83 19.18
C SER A 9 -23.33 -20.36 18.28
N PHE A 10 -23.62 -21.22 17.29
CA PHE A 10 -22.54 -21.81 16.46
C PHE A 10 -22.23 -20.99 15.19
N VAL A 11 -23.13 -20.09 14.78
CA VAL A 11 -22.95 -19.29 13.55
C VAL A 11 -22.13 -18.01 13.80
N LEU A 12 -22.06 -17.51 15.04
CA LEU A 12 -21.39 -16.25 15.34
C LEU A 12 -19.85 -16.35 15.39
N THR A 13 -19.30 -17.56 15.55
CA THR A 13 -17.85 -17.75 15.72
C THR A 13 -17.08 -17.86 14.39
N LEU A 14 -17.76 -18.05 13.25
CA LEU A 14 -17.09 -18.18 11.95
C LEU A 14 -16.75 -16.84 11.26
N CYS A 15 -17.33 -15.71 11.69
CA CYS A 15 -17.10 -14.41 11.03
C CYS A 15 -15.89 -13.63 11.56
N VAL A 16 -15.24 -14.07 12.64
CA VAL A 16 -14.15 -13.30 13.27
C VAL A 16 -12.75 -13.73 12.77
N ALA A 17 -12.65 -14.80 11.96
CA ALA A 17 -11.36 -15.30 11.48
C ALA A 17 -10.76 -14.51 10.30
N GLN A 18 -11.49 -13.55 9.73
CA GLN A 18 -11.04 -12.81 8.54
C GLN A 18 -10.21 -11.54 8.85
N LEU A 19 -9.90 -11.27 10.13
CA LEU A 19 -9.12 -10.08 10.53
C LEU A 19 -7.61 -10.34 10.75
N ASN A 20 -7.12 -11.56 10.54
CA ASN A 20 -5.74 -11.91 10.89
C ASN A 20 -4.69 -11.75 9.77
N TRP A 21 -5.04 -11.17 8.62
CA TRP A 21 -4.13 -11.10 7.46
C TRP A 21 -3.03 -10.02 7.60
N SER A 22 -3.13 -9.15 8.61
CA SER A 22 -2.12 -8.11 8.91
C SER A 22 -1.08 -8.55 9.95
N GLN A 23 -1.29 -9.63 10.71
CA GLN A 23 -0.42 -9.96 11.86
C GLN A 23 0.77 -10.89 11.56
N THR A 24 1.06 -11.22 10.29
CA THR A 24 2.11 -12.24 9.97
C THR A 24 3.35 -11.71 9.27
N PHE A 25 3.38 -10.46 8.80
CA PHE A 25 4.58 -9.91 8.18
C PHE A 25 5.58 -9.51 9.25
N GLU A 26 6.82 -10.00 9.17
CA GLU A 26 7.94 -9.50 9.98
C GLU A 26 8.98 -8.88 9.06
N VAL A 27 9.54 -7.73 9.49
CA VAL A 27 10.56 -7.03 8.71
C VAL A 27 11.82 -7.89 8.70
N PRO A 28 12.34 -8.30 7.53
CA PRO A 28 13.49 -9.18 7.50
C PRO A 28 14.76 -8.48 8.02
N ASP A 29 15.48 -9.15 8.92
CA ASP A 29 16.78 -8.70 9.39
C ASP A 29 17.87 -8.95 8.34
N ASN A 30 18.87 -8.05 8.28
CA ASN A 30 20.12 -8.26 7.53
C ASN A 30 19.95 -8.65 6.05
N VAL A 31 18.97 -8.05 5.36
CA VAL A 31 18.74 -8.30 3.94
C VAL A 31 19.96 -7.91 3.10
N LYS A 32 20.51 -8.89 2.40
CA LYS A 32 21.56 -8.73 1.40
C LYS A 32 20.93 -8.30 0.07
N LEU A 33 21.31 -7.12 -0.41
CA LEU A 33 20.79 -6.51 -1.64
C LEU A 33 21.98 -5.93 -2.43
N GLU A 34 22.80 -6.81 -3.01
CA GLU A 34 24.04 -6.43 -3.70
C GLU A 34 23.95 -6.60 -5.21
N VAL A 35 23.37 -7.72 -5.65
CA VAL A 35 23.23 -8.05 -7.08
C VAL A 35 21.77 -8.07 -7.49
N LYS A 36 21.50 -7.98 -8.80
CA LYS A 36 20.14 -7.97 -9.36
C LYS A 36 19.29 -9.14 -8.85
N GLU A 37 19.88 -10.32 -8.76
CA GLU A 37 19.21 -11.56 -8.33
C GLU A 37 18.75 -11.48 -6.87
N ASP A 38 19.46 -10.76 -6.01
CA ASP A 38 19.05 -10.53 -4.63
C ASP A 38 17.74 -9.73 -4.57
N TYR A 39 17.63 -8.66 -5.38
CA TYR A 39 16.44 -7.82 -5.43
C TYR A 39 15.22 -8.61 -5.92
N ILE A 40 15.36 -9.38 -7.00
CA ILE A 40 14.29 -10.24 -7.55
C ILE A 40 13.85 -11.26 -6.51
N LYS A 41 14.79 -11.92 -5.83
CA LYS A 41 14.48 -12.90 -4.80
C LYS A 41 13.66 -12.31 -3.64
N HIS A 42 13.82 -11.01 -3.38
CA HIS A 42 13.12 -10.30 -2.32
C HIS A 42 11.79 -9.63 -2.74
N GLU A 43 11.43 -9.67 -4.03
CA GLU A 43 10.16 -9.11 -4.52
C GLU A 43 8.92 -9.61 -3.75
N PRO A 44 8.77 -10.91 -3.43
CA PRO A 44 7.63 -11.37 -2.63
C PRO A 44 7.55 -10.73 -1.24
N GLN A 45 8.68 -10.61 -0.52
CA GLN A 45 8.71 -9.99 0.81
C GLN A 45 8.46 -8.48 0.74
N ILE A 46 8.81 -7.84 -0.37
CA ILE A 46 8.49 -6.43 -0.61
C ILE A 46 6.99 -6.27 -0.82
N VAL A 47 6.35 -7.16 -1.58
CA VAL A 47 4.88 -7.16 -1.72
C VAL A 47 4.20 -7.42 -0.36
N ASP A 48 4.71 -8.33 0.46
CA ASP A 48 4.19 -8.56 1.82
C ASP A 48 4.35 -7.33 2.73
N CYS A 49 5.49 -6.65 2.65
CA CYS A 49 5.74 -5.39 3.36
C CYS A 49 4.73 -4.31 2.96
N ILE A 50 4.50 -4.14 1.65
CA ILE A 50 3.54 -3.17 1.10
C ILE A 50 2.12 -3.51 1.55
N ASN A 51 1.73 -4.79 1.46
CA ASN A 51 0.43 -5.26 1.93
C ASN A 51 0.25 -4.99 3.43
N TRP A 52 1.29 -5.20 4.24
CA TRP A 52 1.24 -4.90 5.67
C TRP A 52 1.09 -3.39 5.92
N LEU A 53 1.86 -2.55 5.23
CA LEU A 53 1.79 -1.09 5.33
C LEU A 53 0.41 -0.54 4.96
N GLU A 54 -0.25 -1.15 3.97
CA GLU A 54 -1.57 -0.76 3.48
C GLU A 54 -2.73 -1.20 4.38
N ASN A 55 -2.60 -2.33 5.06
CA ASN A 55 -3.70 -2.96 5.80
C ASN A 55 -3.59 -2.75 7.32
N THR A 56 -2.42 -2.35 7.83
CA THR A 56 -2.24 -2.08 9.26
C THR A 56 -2.57 -0.60 9.55
N PRO A 57 -3.40 -0.29 10.56
CA PRO A 57 -3.71 1.09 10.94
C PRO A 57 -2.45 1.93 11.23
N MET A 58 -2.46 3.21 10.84
CA MET A 58 -1.34 4.13 11.03
C MET A 58 -0.99 4.37 12.50
N SER A 59 -1.98 4.20 13.40
CA SER A 59 -1.80 4.32 14.85
C SER A 59 -1.19 3.08 15.52
N GLU A 60 -0.99 1.99 14.77
CA GLU A 60 -0.51 0.72 15.30
C GLU A 60 0.93 0.43 14.86
N GLU A 61 1.65 -0.32 15.70
CA GLU A 61 3.00 -0.86 15.44
C GLU A 61 3.98 0.17 14.86
N ALA A 62 4.05 1.36 15.48
CA ALA A 62 4.83 2.50 14.99
C ALA A 62 6.30 2.16 14.71
N ASP A 63 6.96 1.43 15.61
CA ASP A 63 8.37 1.02 15.44
C ASP A 63 8.53 0.07 14.24
N LYS A 64 7.61 -0.90 14.09
CA LYS A 64 7.62 -1.82 12.95
C LYS A 64 7.35 -1.09 11.64
N ARG A 65 6.46 -0.09 11.65
CA ARG A 65 6.21 0.76 10.48
C ARG A 65 7.44 1.54 10.06
N ILE A 66 8.22 2.07 11.00
CA ILE A 66 9.50 2.71 10.70
C ILE A 66 10.44 1.71 10.01
N MET A 67 10.57 0.50 10.54
CA MET A 67 11.41 -0.54 9.96
C MET A 67 10.92 -1.01 8.57
N ALA A 68 9.60 -1.18 8.40
CA ALA A 68 8.98 -1.56 7.14
C ALA A 68 9.17 -0.47 6.06
N ASN A 69 8.98 0.80 6.41
CA ASN A 69 9.25 1.93 5.52
C ASN A 69 10.72 1.98 5.11
N ALA A 70 11.65 1.78 6.06
CA ALA A 70 13.07 1.75 5.77
C ALA A 70 13.45 0.57 4.87
N TYR A 71 12.87 -0.61 5.10
CA TYR A 71 13.07 -1.79 4.27
C TYR A 71 12.57 -1.57 2.84
N LEU A 72 11.34 -1.08 2.67
CA LEU A 72 10.77 -0.77 1.36
C LEU A 72 11.60 0.29 0.63
N MET A 73 12.00 1.37 1.30
CA MET A 73 12.81 2.43 0.69
C MET A 73 14.21 1.93 0.31
N LYS A 74 14.85 1.09 1.13
CA LYS A 74 16.15 0.47 0.82
C LYS A 74 16.04 -0.37 -0.46
N TRP A 75 15.00 -1.17 -0.60
CA TRP A 75 14.80 -1.96 -1.82
C TRP A 75 14.47 -1.07 -3.02
N ALA A 76 13.55 -0.11 -2.86
CA ALA A 76 13.08 0.78 -3.92
C ALA A 76 14.20 1.62 -4.54
N THR A 77 15.16 2.06 -3.73
CA THR A 77 16.28 2.90 -4.18
C THR A 77 17.46 2.10 -4.73
N GLY A 78 17.55 0.81 -4.40
CA GLY A 78 18.64 -0.07 -4.84
C GLY A 78 18.29 -1.00 -6.00
N THR A 79 17.00 -1.27 -6.24
CA THR A 79 16.58 -2.27 -7.21
C THR A 79 16.95 -1.86 -8.65
N PRO A 80 17.57 -2.75 -9.44
CA PRO A 80 17.76 -2.53 -10.87
C PRO A 80 16.57 -3.02 -11.71
N THR A 81 15.50 -3.56 -11.09
CA THR A 81 14.40 -4.23 -11.81
C THR A 81 13.15 -3.39 -11.98
N VAL A 82 12.95 -2.38 -11.12
CA VAL A 82 11.79 -1.48 -11.12
C VAL A 82 12.29 -0.04 -11.13
N THR A 83 11.76 0.77 -12.05
CA THR A 83 12.05 2.20 -12.12
C THR A 83 10.79 2.99 -11.81
N ILE A 84 10.85 3.88 -10.81
CA ILE A 84 9.75 4.77 -10.45
C ILE A 84 10.04 6.16 -11.00
N SER A 85 9.08 6.74 -11.72
CA SER A 85 9.18 8.11 -12.21
C SER A 85 8.29 9.01 -11.35
N MET A 86 8.92 9.79 -10.46
CA MET A 86 8.23 10.74 -9.60
C MET A 86 8.03 12.08 -10.34
N GLN A 87 6.80 12.59 -10.37
CA GLN A 87 6.49 13.95 -10.79
C GLN A 87 6.17 14.83 -9.56
N SER A 88 5.91 16.12 -9.77
CA SER A 88 5.58 17.05 -8.68
C SER A 88 4.23 16.72 -8.03
N PHE A 89 3.25 16.27 -8.81
CA PHE A 89 1.88 16.08 -8.31
C PHE A 89 1.80 15.03 -7.19
N GLN A 90 2.65 14.00 -7.20
CA GLN A 90 2.70 12.99 -6.14
C GLN A 90 3.19 13.58 -4.82
N VAL A 91 4.21 14.46 -4.88
CA VAL A 91 4.72 15.18 -3.71
C VAL A 91 3.68 16.18 -3.22
N ASP A 92 3.01 16.88 -4.14
CA ASP A 92 1.95 17.82 -3.81
C ASP A 92 0.80 17.11 -3.10
N LEU A 93 0.30 15.99 -3.64
CA LEU A 93 -0.77 15.18 -3.05
C LEU A 93 -0.48 14.75 -1.60
N THR A 94 0.78 14.51 -1.28
CA THR A 94 1.21 13.99 0.01
C THR A 94 1.70 15.07 0.97
N THR A 95 1.82 16.34 0.56
CA THR A 95 2.35 17.43 1.40
C THR A 95 1.67 17.55 2.77
N LYS A 96 0.36 17.30 2.85
CA LYS A 96 -0.39 17.38 4.11
C LYS A 96 -0.21 16.15 5.01
N ASN A 97 0.12 15.01 4.40
CA ASN A 97 0.27 13.69 5.01
C ASN A 97 1.50 12.99 4.37
N PRO A 98 2.73 13.41 4.71
CA PRO A 98 3.95 12.93 4.05
C PRO A 98 4.13 11.41 4.11
N GLU A 99 3.53 10.76 5.11
CA GLU A 99 3.52 9.31 5.31
C GLU A 99 2.83 8.57 4.16
N LEU A 100 2.00 9.25 3.37
CA LEU A 100 1.35 8.67 2.20
C LEU A 100 2.26 8.55 0.98
N LEU A 101 3.42 9.22 0.96
CA LEU A 101 4.34 9.13 -0.16
C LEU A 101 4.96 7.73 -0.29
N ILE A 102 5.36 7.14 0.83
CA ILE A 102 5.90 5.76 0.83
C ILE A 102 4.80 4.74 0.47
N VAL A 103 3.55 5.01 0.83
CA VAL A 103 2.40 4.17 0.43
C VAL A 103 2.17 4.25 -1.08
N PHE A 104 2.25 5.44 -1.67
CA PHE A 104 2.17 5.62 -3.11
C PHE A 104 3.29 4.85 -3.83
N ILE A 105 4.53 5.00 -3.37
CA ILE A 105 5.70 4.27 -3.90
C ILE A 105 5.48 2.76 -3.81
N GLY A 106 4.98 2.27 -2.67
CA GLY A 106 4.63 0.86 -2.48
C GLY A 106 3.60 0.37 -3.49
N GLY A 107 2.52 1.12 -3.70
CA GLY A 107 1.49 0.76 -4.70
C GLY A 107 2.05 0.63 -6.12
N TRP A 108 2.95 1.54 -6.53
CA TRP A 108 3.63 1.44 -7.83
C TRP A 108 4.53 0.21 -7.89
N ILE A 109 5.39 0.01 -6.89
CA ILE A 109 6.32 -1.13 -6.83
C ILE A 109 5.57 -2.44 -6.92
N LYS A 110 4.49 -2.57 -6.13
CA LYS A 110 3.66 -3.77 -6.14
C LYS A 110 3.08 -4.04 -7.53
N TYR A 111 2.56 -3.01 -8.20
CA TYR A 111 2.09 -3.14 -9.58
C TYR A 111 3.20 -3.62 -10.53
N ALA A 112 4.40 -3.05 -10.44
CA ALA A 112 5.53 -3.44 -11.29
C ALA A 112 5.98 -4.89 -11.07
N ILE A 113 5.95 -5.38 -9.82
CA ILE A 113 6.27 -6.77 -9.46
C ILE A 113 5.17 -7.73 -9.96
N GLU A 114 3.90 -7.38 -9.74
CA GLU A 114 2.76 -8.24 -10.09
C GLU A 114 2.45 -8.27 -11.60
N ASN A 115 2.97 -7.30 -12.36
CA ASN A 115 2.73 -7.16 -13.81
C ASN A 115 4.06 -7.02 -14.57
N PRO A 116 4.92 -8.06 -14.58
CA PRO A 116 6.29 -7.96 -15.10
C PRO A 116 6.38 -7.55 -16.58
N ASP A 117 5.38 -7.90 -17.39
CA ASP A 117 5.31 -7.54 -18.82
C ASP A 117 4.89 -6.08 -19.06
N ASP A 118 4.27 -5.41 -18.07
CA ASP A 118 3.78 -4.02 -18.14
C ASP A 118 4.40 -3.14 -17.05
N LYS A 119 5.47 -3.61 -16.40
CA LYS A 119 6.06 -2.98 -15.20
C LYS A 119 6.56 -1.54 -15.41
N ASP A 120 6.88 -1.19 -16.66
CA ASP A 120 7.38 0.13 -17.06
C ASP A 120 6.24 1.10 -17.47
N ASN A 121 4.98 0.66 -17.33
CA ASN A 121 3.81 1.48 -17.60
C ASN A 121 3.62 2.57 -16.54
N VAL A 122 4.10 3.77 -16.86
CA VAL A 122 4.06 4.95 -15.98
C VAL A 122 2.63 5.33 -15.56
N GLU A 123 1.65 5.21 -16.46
CA GLU A 123 0.25 5.53 -16.14
C GLU A 123 -0.31 4.55 -15.12
N ALA A 124 -0.13 3.25 -15.35
CA ALA A 124 -0.64 2.21 -14.48
C ALA A 124 0.09 2.16 -13.12
N GLY A 125 1.39 2.44 -13.09
CA GLY A 125 2.14 2.62 -11.84
C GLY A 125 1.61 3.77 -10.99
N ASN A 126 1.32 4.92 -11.62
CA ASN A 126 0.71 6.06 -10.95
C ASN A 126 -0.70 5.77 -10.41
N ILE A 127 -1.55 5.13 -11.22
CA ILE A 127 -2.89 4.74 -10.79
C ILE A 127 -2.81 3.79 -9.59
N SER A 128 -1.92 2.80 -9.64
CA SER A 128 -1.72 1.85 -8.54
C SER A 128 -1.24 2.54 -7.27
N GLY A 129 -0.25 3.43 -7.37
CA GLY A 129 0.21 4.24 -6.24
C GLY A 129 -0.89 5.12 -5.63
N ILE A 130 -1.71 5.77 -6.47
CA ILE A 130 -2.84 6.59 -5.99
C ILE A 130 -3.88 5.72 -5.29
N ASN A 131 -4.19 4.53 -5.81
CA ASN A 131 -5.14 3.62 -5.20
C ASN A 131 -4.67 3.15 -3.81
N SER A 132 -3.39 2.78 -3.67
CA SER A 132 -2.81 2.42 -2.37
C SER A 132 -2.87 3.60 -1.39
N LEU A 133 -2.52 4.81 -1.85
CA LEU A 133 -2.61 6.03 -1.05
C LEU A 133 -4.04 6.31 -0.61
N ILE A 134 -5.02 6.22 -1.51
CA ILE A 134 -6.44 6.42 -1.23
C ILE A 134 -6.95 5.41 -0.20
N LYS A 135 -6.57 4.14 -0.34
CA LYS A 135 -6.91 3.07 0.59
C LYS A 135 -6.44 3.40 2.01
N VAL A 136 -5.15 3.71 2.17
CA VAL A 136 -4.57 4.03 3.48
C VAL A 136 -5.13 5.33 4.05
N TYR A 137 -5.25 6.37 3.22
CA TYR A 137 -5.85 7.63 3.66
C TYR A 137 -7.28 7.44 4.14
N SER A 138 -8.10 6.69 3.41
CA SER A 138 -9.51 6.46 3.76
C SER A 138 -9.67 5.72 5.08
N ALA A 139 -8.79 4.76 5.37
CA ALA A 139 -8.79 4.01 6.62
C ALA A 139 -8.30 4.83 7.83
N ASN A 140 -7.48 5.87 7.62
CA ASN A 140 -6.79 6.58 8.70
C ASN A 140 -7.10 8.09 8.78
N LYS A 141 -7.97 8.63 7.92
CA LYS A 141 -8.34 10.06 7.94
C LYS A 141 -9.03 10.44 9.26
N GLY A 142 -8.44 11.39 9.98
CA GLY A 142 -8.88 11.77 11.32
C GLY A 142 -8.36 10.87 12.44
N ASN A 143 -7.59 9.82 12.12
CA ASN A 143 -6.89 8.94 13.06
C ASN A 143 -5.44 8.72 12.60
N GLY A 144 -4.57 9.70 12.89
CA GLY A 144 -3.17 9.70 12.45
C GLY A 144 -2.93 10.46 11.14
N LEU A 145 -3.93 10.60 10.26
CA LEU A 145 -3.83 11.41 9.04
C LEU A 145 -4.75 12.64 9.07
N LYS A 146 -4.26 13.77 8.57
CA LYS A 146 -5.02 15.02 8.42
C LYS A 146 -5.94 14.94 7.21
N LYS A 147 -7.19 15.37 7.36
CA LYS A 147 -8.15 15.45 6.23
C LYS A 147 -7.57 16.31 5.09
N ASP A 148 -7.50 15.79 3.86
CA ASP A 148 -6.99 16.49 2.68
C ASP A 148 -8.05 16.53 1.57
N LYS A 149 -8.52 17.74 1.22
CA LYS A 149 -9.55 17.94 0.19
C LYS A 149 -9.13 17.44 -1.19
N ARG A 150 -7.83 17.41 -1.50
CA ARG A 150 -7.31 16.92 -2.79
C ARG A 150 -7.49 15.40 -2.88
N ILE A 151 -7.13 14.67 -1.83
CA ILE A 151 -7.34 13.21 -1.77
C ILE A 151 -8.84 12.89 -1.74
N GLU A 152 -9.66 13.65 -0.99
CA GLU A 152 -11.12 13.48 -0.99
C GLU A 152 -11.76 13.75 -2.36
N LYS A 153 -11.13 14.52 -3.24
CA LYS A 153 -11.57 14.68 -4.64
C LYS A 153 -11.26 13.43 -5.44
N LEU A 154 -10.06 12.86 -5.29
CA LEU A 154 -9.67 11.61 -5.98
C LEU A 154 -10.54 10.42 -5.55
N ILE A 155 -10.91 10.32 -4.27
CA ILE A 155 -11.80 9.27 -3.76
C ILE A 155 -13.17 9.24 -4.47
N LYS A 156 -13.63 10.40 -4.97
CA LYS A 156 -14.93 10.51 -5.63
C LYS A 156 -14.89 10.16 -7.11
N MET A 157 -13.70 10.02 -7.68
CA MET A 157 -13.53 9.68 -9.09
C MET A 157 -13.80 8.20 -9.29
N ASP A 158 -14.50 7.85 -10.36
CA ASP A 158 -14.49 6.48 -10.86
C ASP A 158 -13.15 6.14 -11.55
N ALA A 159 -13.00 4.89 -11.98
CA ALA A 159 -11.76 4.42 -12.60
C ALA A 159 -11.40 5.18 -13.90
N SER A 160 -12.40 5.56 -14.71
CA SER A 160 -12.19 6.28 -15.96
C SER A 160 -11.83 7.74 -15.72
N GLU A 161 -12.45 8.36 -14.71
CA GLU A 161 -12.13 9.73 -14.28
C GLU A 161 -10.72 9.80 -13.69
N LEU A 162 -10.34 8.84 -12.84
CA LEU A 162 -8.99 8.78 -12.28
C LEU A 162 -7.93 8.58 -13.36
N GLN A 163 -8.19 7.68 -14.32
CA GLN A 163 -7.29 7.45 -15.45
C GLN A 163 -7.09 8.73 -16.28
N THR A 164 -8.17 9.43 -16.59
CA THR A 164 -8.12 10.72 -17.29
C THR A 164 -7.30 11.74 -16.49
N TRP A 165 -7.57 11.85 -15.18
CA TRP A 165 -6.86 12.77 -14.30
C TRP A 165 -5.35 12.49 -14.25
N VAL A 166 -4.93 11.22 -14.13
CA VAL A 166 -3.51 10.82 -14.15
C VAL A 166 -2.85 11.21 -15.46
N ARG A 167 -3.49 10.91 -16.60
CA ARG A 167 -2.98 11.32 -17.92
C ARG A 167 -2.78 12.82 -18.05
N GLU A 168 -3.65 13.62 -17.45
CA GLU A 168 -3.50 15.08 -17.42
C GLU A 168 -2.30 15.53 -16.57
N GLN A 169 -1.98 14.83 -15.48
CA GLN A 169 -0.81 15.16 -14.65
C GLN A 169 0.53 14.75 -15.30
N LEU A 170 0.50 13.84 -16.26
CA LEU A 170 1.69 13.31 -16.95
C LEU A 170 2.06 14.09 -18.23
N LYS A 171 1.25 15.08 -18.63
CA LYS A 171 1.51 15.98 -19.75
C LYS A 171 2.46 17.10 -19.34
#